data_AF-A0A7J8QZS2-F1
#
_entry.id   AF-A0A7J8QZS2-F1
#
_cell.length_a   1.000
_cell.length_b   1.000
_cell.length_c   1.000
_cell.angle_alpha   90.00
_cell.angle_beta   90.00
_cell.angle_gamma   90.00
#
_symmetry.space_group_name_H-M   'P 1'
#
loop_
_entity.id
_entity.type
_entity.pdbx_description
1 polymer ?
#
loop_
_entity_poly.entity_id
_entity_poly.type
_entity_poly.pdbx_seq_one_letter_code
_entity_poly.pdbx_strand_id
1 'polypeptide(L)'
;MVNVIAIAKYFEATIGDHPKIKLREIQRREFAMLWDYADELRLNNPGSAIKMAVNRVTPKSPPHFKRFYVCFEALKRGWKEG
;
A
#
# COMPACT_ATOMS: atom_id res chain seq x y z
N MET A 1 -12.42 -2.39 18.14
CA MET A 1 -12.43 -1.14 17.36
C MET A 1 -11.08 -0.48 17.49
N VAL A 2 -10.36 -0.28 16.39
CA VAL A 2 -9.06 0.39 16.44
C VAL A 2 -9.31 1.89 16.54
N ASN A 3 -8.77 2.53 17.56
CA ASN A 3 -8.97 3.96 17.78
C ASN A 3 -8.13 4.74 16.77
N VAL A 4 -8.79 5.27 15.75
CA VAL A 4 -8.15 6.02 14.66
C VAL A 4 -7.35 7.23 15.18
N ILE A 5 -7.80 7.83 16.29
CA ILE A 5 -7.09 8.94 16.97
C ILE A 5 -5.78 8.44 17.58
N ALA A 6 -5.77 7.24 18.16
CA ALA A 6 -4.55 6.65 18.72
C ALA A 6 -3.54 6.28 17.62
N ILE A 7 -4.02 5.78 16.47
CA ILE A 7 -3.17 5.51 15.31
C ILE A 7 -2.56 6.81 14.78
N ALA A 8 -3.36 7.85 14.61
CA ALA A 8 -2.89 9.14 14.10
C ALA A 8 -1.83 9.76 15.02
N LYS A 9 -2.08 9.79 16.34
CA LYS A 9 -1.13 10.31 17.33
C LYS A 9 0.17 9.51 17.36
N TYR A 10 0.09 8.19 17.25
CA TYR A 10 1.27 7.33 17.16
C TYR A 10 2.07 7.61 15.89
N PHE A 11 1.39 7.84 14.76
CA PHE A 11 2.03 8.17 13.49
C PHE A 11 2.74 9.54 13.55
N GLU A 12 2.08 10.55 14.12
CA GLU A 12 2.64 11.90 14.30
C GLU A 12 3.90 11.89 15.20
N ALA A 13 3.82 11.22 16.35
CA ALA A 13 4.96 11.09 17.27
C ALA A 13 6.14 10.32 16.63
N THR A 14 5.84 9.33 15.80
CA THR A 14 6.85 8.54 15.09
C THR A 14 7.54 9.34 13.98
N ILE A 15 6.83 10.26 13.32
CA ILE A 15 7.36 11.13 12.25
C ILE A 15 8.17 12.29 12.83
N GLY A 16 7.75 12.86 13.97
CA GLY A 16 8.36 14.05 14.55
C GLY A 16 9.81 13.88 15.03
N ASP A 17 10.17 12.69 15.53
CA ASP A 17 11.39 12.54 16.34
C ASP A 17 12.63 12.05 15.57
N HIS A 18 12.56 11.78 14.25
CA HIS A 18 13.71 11.21 13.52
C HIS A 18 13.92 11.74 12.08
N PRO A 19 15.09 12.33 11.77
CA PRO A 19 15.39 12.91 10.48
C PRO A 19 15.71 11.81 9.47
N LYS A 20 14.77 11.52 8.55
CA LYS A 20 14.94 10.73 7.30
C LYS A 20 15.34 9.24 7.43
N ILE A 21 16.07 8.82 8.46
CA ILE A 21 16.50 7.42 8.67
C ILE A 21 15.30 6.55 9.08
N LYS A 22 14.51 6.96 10.09
CA LYS A 22 13.27 6.25 10.45
C LYS A 22 12.26 6.25 9.31
N LEU A 23 12.14 7.34 8.55
CA LEU A 23 11.22 7.39 7.41
C LEU A 23 11.55 6.29 6.38
N ARG A 24 12.83 6.11 6.05
CA ARG A 24 13.24 5.02 5.13
C ARG A 24 12.95 3.64 5.68
N GLU A 25 13.14 3.44 6.97
CA GLU A 25 12.89 2.15 7.62
C GLU A 25 11.39 1.82 7.71
N ILE A 26 10.58 2.81 8.07
CA ILE A 26 9.11 2.72 8.05
C ILE A 26 8.65 2.44 6.62
N GLN A 27 9.10 3.23 5.64
CA GLN A 27 8.79 2.97 4.22
C GLN A 27 9.18 1.56 3.81
N ARG A 28 10.38 1.08 4.17
CA ARG A 28 10.81 -0.29 3.87
C ARG A 28 9.87 -1.33 4.46
N ARG A 29 9.43 -1.15 5.70
CA ARG A 29 8.52 -2.08 6.38
C ARG A 29 7.11 -2.04 5.79
N GLU A 30 6.52 -0.85 5.69
CA GLU A 30 5.14 -0.69 5.19
C GLU A 30 5.03 -1.07 3.70
N PHE A 31 6.05 -0.78 2.87
CA PHE A 31 6.05 -1.18 1.46
C PHE A 31 6.37 -2.66 1.25
N ALA A 32 7.09 -3.32 2.17
CA ALA A 32 7.33 -4.77 2.07
C ALA A 32 6.00 -5.55 2.15
N MET A 33 5.07 -5.10 2.99
CA MET A 33 3.77 -5.74 3.17
C MET A 33 2.78 -5.50 2.02
N LEU A 34 3.06 -4.56 1.10
CA LEU A 34 2.12 -4.27 0.01
C LEU A 34 1.91 -5.46 -0.94
N TRP A 35 2.90 -6.33 -1.10
CA TRP A 35 2.72 -7.55 -1.91
C TRP A 35 1.75 -8.51 -1.25
N ASP A 36 1.94 -8.79 0.04
CA ASP A 36 1.06 -9.66 0.82
C ASP A 36 -0.37 -9.10 0.83
N TYR A 37 -0.51 -7.79 1.05
CA TYR A 37 -1.81 -7.12 0.99
C TYR A 37 -2.45 -7.18 -0.41
N ALA A 38 -1.65 -7.02 -1.47
CA ALA A 38 -2.15 -7.14 -2.84
C ALA A 38 -2.66 -8.56 -3.13
N ASP A 39 -1.97 -9.57 -2.63
CA ASP A 39 -2.37 -10.97 -2.80
C ASP A 39 -3.62 -11.31 -2.00
N GLU A 40 -3.72 -10.83 -0.76
CA GLU A 40 -4.94 -10.95 0.04
C GLU A 40 -6.15 -10.30 -0.65
N LEU A 41 -5.96 -9.12 -1.24
CA LEU A 41 -7.02 -8.46 -2.01
C LEU A 41 -7.41 -9.26 -3.26
N ARG A 42 -6.45 -9.85 -3.99
CA ARG A 42 -6.73 -10.69 -5.16
C ARG A 42 -7.50 -11.95 -4.78
N LEU A 43 -7.12 -12.58 -3.67
CA LEU A 43 -7.72 -13.81 -3.18
C LEU A 43 -9.17 -13.57 -2.73
N ASN A 44 -9.40 -12.53 -1.93
CA ASN A 44 -10.71 -12.26 -1.34
C ASN A 44 -11.68 -11.49 -2.24
N ASN A 45 -11.21 -10.90 -3.34
CA ASN A 45 -12.06 -10.13 -4.25
C ASN A 45 -11.90 -10.60 -5.71
N PRO A 46 -12.31 -11.84 -6.04
CA PRO A 46 -12.32 -12.32 -7.42
C PRO A 46 -13.03 -11.34 -8.38
N GLY A 47 -12.49 -11.16 -9.59
CA GLY A 47 -13.00 -10.19 -10.58
C GLY A 47 -12.54 -8.73 -10.37
N SER A 48 -11.98 -8.40 -9.21
CA SER A 48 -11.35 -7.10 -8.98
C SER A 48 -9.98 -7.01 -9.68
N ALA A 49 -9.61 -5.80 -10.11
CA ALA A 49 -8.30 -5.56 -10.73
C ALA A 49 -7.34 -4.95 -9.71
N ILE A 50 -6.39 -5.77 -9.22
CA ILE A 50 -5.37 -5.36 -8.26
C ILE A 50 -3.99 -5.44 -8.92
N LYS A 51 -3.38 -4.29 -9.20
CA LYS A 51 -2.09 -4.19 -9.91
C LYS A 51 -1.11 -3.38 -9.08
N MET A 52 0.06 -3.94 -8.81
CA MET A 52 1.19 -3.20 -8.24
C MET A 52 2.29 -3.04 -9.27
N ALA A 53 2.84 -1.83 -9.36
CA ALA A 53 3.99 -1.55 -10.20
C ALA A 53 5.14 -1.02 -9.33
N VAL A 54 6.34 -1.50 -9.64
CA VAL A 54 7.60 -1.06 -9.06
C VAL A 54 8.53 -0.61 -10.16
N ASN A 55 9.40 0.35 -9.87
CA ASN A 55 10.51 0.72 -10.74
C ASN A 55 11.80 0.14 -10.17
N ARG A 56 12.75 -0.18 -11.05
CA ARG A 56 14.13 -0.50 -10.65
C ARG A 56 15.07 0.37 -11.47
N VAL A 57 16.10 0.94 -10.83
CA VAL A 57 17.15 1.70 -11.53
C VAL A 57 17.99 0.75 -12.38
N THR A 58 18.31 -0.43 -11.84
CA THR A 58 18.94 -1.54 -12.56
C THR A 58 18.23 -2.85 -12.17
N PRO A 59 18.32 -3.94 -12.96
CA PRO A 59 17.69 -5.21 -12.62
C PRO A 59 18.05 -5.74 -11.22
N LYS A 60 19.28 -5.46 -10.76
CA LYS A 60 19.81 -5.88 -9.45
C LYS A 60 19.45 -4.91 -8.31
N SER A 61 18.96 -3.70 -8.61
CA SER A 61 18.58 -2.74 -7.58
C SER A 61 17.30 -3.16 -6.84
N PRO A 62 17.15 -2.78 -5.56
CA PRO A 62 15.88 -2.94 -4.85
C PRO A 62 14.72 -2.29 -5.63
N PRO A 63 13.54 -2.91 -5.65
CA PRO A 63 12.36 -2.30 -6.26
C PRO A 63 11.92 -1.08 -5.47
N HIS A 64 11.71 0.03 -6.16
CA HIS A 64 11.06 1.22 -5.62
C HIS A 64 9.58 1.20 -5.98
N PHE A 65 8.73 1.42 -4.99
CA PHE A 65 7.29 1.54 -5.21
C PHE A 65 6.99 2.63 -6.24
N LYS A 66 6.16 2.32 -7.25
CA LYS A 66 5.70 3.29 -8.25
C LYS A 66 4.23 3.63 -8.04
N ARG A 67 3.37 2.61 -8.04
CA ARG A 67 1.92 2.77 -7.90
C ARG A 67 1.26 1.46 -7.48
N PHE A 68 0.15 1.61 -6.78
CA PHE A 68 -0.79 0.54 -6.46
C PHE A 68 -2.15 0.91 -7.04
N TYR A 69 -2.69 0.07 -7.89
CA TYR A 69 -3.99 0.27 -8.53
C TYR A 69 -4.96 -0.80 -8.05
N VAL A 70 -6.11 -0.34 -7.57
CA VAL A 70 -7.20 -1.18 -7.07
C VAL A 70 -8.47 -0.73 -7.78
N CYS A 71 -9.15 -1.66 -8.43
CA CYS A 71 -10.48 -1.43 -8.99
C CYS A 71 -11.37 -2.63 -8.65
N PHE A 72 -12.21 -2.43 -7.64
CA PHE A 72 -13.13 -3.46 -7.16
C PHE A 72 -14.19 -3.79 -8.19
N GLU A 73 -14.53 -5.08 -8.29
CA GLU A 73 -15.53 -5.59 -9.22
C GLU A 73 -16.90 -4.93 -9.02
N ALA A 74 -17.33 -4.76 -7.77
CA ALA A 74 -18.57 -4.06 -7.44
C ALA A 74 -18.63 -2.64 -8.00
N LEU A 75 -17.52 -1.88 -7.95
CA LEU A 75 -17.46 -0.52 -8.49
C LEU A 75 -17.50 -0.52 -10.03
N LYS A 76 -16.84 -1.49 -10.68
CA LYS A 76 -16.93 -1.65 -12.14
C LYS A 76 -18.35 -1.98 -12.58
N ARG A 77 -19.05 -2.82 -11.80
CA ARG A 77 -20.42 -3.22 -12.07
C ARG A 77 -21.37 -2.05 -11.90
N GLY A 78 -21.32 -1.35 -10.76
CA GLY A 78 -22.14 -0.16 -10.52
C GLY A 78 -21.96 0.90 -11.62
N TRP A 79 -20.72 1.18 -12.01
CA TRP A 79 -20.44 2.13 -13.11
C TRP A 79 -21.07 1.73 -14.46
N LYS A 80 -21.18 0.43 -14.74
CA LYS A 80 -21.81 -0.06 -15.98
C LYS A 80 -23.34 -0.08 -15.91
N GLU A 81 -23.88 -0.21 -14.70
CA GLU A 81 -25.32 -0.29 -14.45
C GLU A 81 -25.99 1.10 -14.45
N GLY A 82 -25.22 2.17 -14.21
CA GLY A 82 -25.69 3.57 -14.27
C GLY A 82 -25.80 4.20 -12.90
#